data_AF-I4G7X0-F1
#
_entry.id   AF-I4G7X0-F1
#
_cell.length_a   1.000
_cell.length_b   1.000
_cell.length_c   1.000
_cell.angle_alpha   90.00
_cell.angle_beta   90.00
_cell.angle_gamma   90.00
#
_symmetry.space_group_name_H-M   'P 1'
#
loop_
_entity.id
_entity.type
_entity.pdbx_description
1 polymer ?
#
loop_
_entity_poly.entity_id
_entity_poly.type
_entity_poly.pdbx_seq_one_letter_code
_entity_poly.pdbx_strand_id
1 'polypeptide(L)' 'MGRYKDALESCDRAIKINSNSANAYYNKACCYGLQNNVELAIENLQRAINLDVEYQDMAKTDKDFEQIRGDERFQSLLS' A
#
# COMPACT_ATOMS: atom_id res chain seq x y z
N MET A 1 -4.91 7.66 16.92
CA MET A 1 -5.19 6.27 16.47
C MET A 1 -6.45 6.11 15.60
N GLY A 2 -7.34 7.10 15.43
CA GLY A 2 -8.55 6.92 14.59
C GLY A 2 -8.36 7.04 13.07
N ARG A 3 -7.40 7.85 12.62
CA ARG A 3 -7.26 8.22 11.19
C ARG A 3 -6.94 7.05 10.25
N TYR A 4 -6.19 6.06 10.71
CA TYR A 4 -5.86 4.89 9.89
C TYR A 4 -7.07 3.99 9.66
N LYS A 5 -7.92 3.83 10.69
CA LYS A 5 -9.10 2.98 10.59
C LYS A 5 -10.09 3.52 9.55
N ASP A 6 -10.39 4.83 9.61
CA ASP A 6 -11.31 5.46 8.66
C ASP A 6 -10.77 5.43 7.22
N ALA A 7 -9.44 5.57 7.05
CA ALA A 7 -8.77 5.47 5.77
C ALA A 7 -8.85 4.03 5.21
N LEU A 8 -8.59 3.02 6.03
CA LEU A 8 -8.73 1.62 5.66
C LEU A 8 -10.18 1.29 5.27
N GLU A 9 -11.18 1.72 6.05
CA GLU A 9 -12.59 1.53 5.73
C GLU A 9 -12.99 2.20 4.41
N SER A 10 -12.41 3.36 4.11
CA SER A 10 -12.63 4.05 2.83
C SER A 10 -11.99 3.30 1.66
N CYS A 11 -10.77 2.77 1.83
CA CYS A 11 -10.12 1.93 0.84
C CYS A 11 -10.93 0.64 0.60
N ASP A 12 -11.41 -0.01 1.66
CA ASP A 12 -12.21 -1.23 1.57
C ASP A 12 -13.54 -1.01 0.83
N ARG A 13 -14.21 0.13 1.07
CA ARG A 13 -15.40 0.52 0.30
C ARG A 13 -15.06 0.77 -1.17
N ALA A 14 -13.95 1.45 -1.46
CA ALA A 14 -13.51 1.68 -2.83
C ALA A 14 -13.21 0.37 -3.57
N ILE A 15 -12.52 -0.57 -2.92
CA ILE A 15 -12.24 -1.92 -3.45
C ILE A 15 -13.54 -2.72 -3.66
N LYS A 16 -14.52 -2.58 -2.76
CA LYS A 16 -15.82 -3.25 -2.91
C LYS A 16 -16.61 -2.73 -4.12
N ILE A 17 -16.49 -1.43 -4.43
CA ILE A 17 -17.14 -0.81 -5.59
C ILE A 17 -16.37 -1.12 -6.87
N ASN A 18 -15.04 -1.04 -6.82
CA ASN A 18 -14.14 -1.36 -7.92
C ASN A 18 -12.97 -2.20 -7.40
N SER A 19 -13.04 -3.51 -7.66
CA SER A 19 -12.03 -4.48 -7.23
C SER A 19 -10.66 -4.27 -7.87
N ASN A 20 -10.60 -3.47 -8.93
CA ASN A 20 -9.39 -3.17 -9.71
C ASN A 20 -8.89 -1.74 -9.45
N SER A 21 -9.28 -1.11 -8.34
CA SER A 21 -8.78 0.21 -7.97
C SER A 21 -7.35 0.14 -7.43
N ALA A 22 -6.37 0.34 -8.31
CA ALA A 22 -4.95 0.38 -7.94
C ALA A 22 -4.66 1.40 -6.83
N ASN A 23 -5.27 2.59 -6.94
CA ASN A 23 -5.14 3.66 -5.94
C ASN A 23 -5.66 3.24 -4.55
N ALA A 24 -6.79 2.51 -4.48
CA ALA A 24 -7.34 2.07 -3.20
C ALA A 24 -6.42 1.04 -2.52
N TYR A 25 -5.83 0.12 -3.28
CA TYR A 25 -4.82 -0.79 -2.74
C TYR A 25 -3.55 -0.06 -2.32
N TYR A 26 -3.09 0.93 -3.08
CA TYR A 26 -1.91 1.72 -2.73
C TYR A 26 -2.11 2.49 -1.41
N ASN A 27 -3.23 3.22 -1.28
CA ASN A 27 -3.54 3.95 -0.05
C ASN A 27 -3.67 3.00 1.16
N LYS A 28 -4.21 1.80 0.94
CA LYS A 28 -4.30 0.76 1.96
C LYS A 28 -2.90 0.27 2.36
N ALA A 29 -2.00 0.09 1.41
CA ALA A 29 -0.60 -0.24 1.66
C ALA A 29 0.10 0.87 2.47
N CYS A 30 -0.04 2.14 2.09
CA CYS A 30 0.51 3.28 2.83
C CYS A 30 0.03 3.32 4.29
N CYS A 31 -1.28 3.09 4.51
CA CYS A 31 -1.84 3.01 5.86
C CYS A 31 -1.19 1.91 6.70
N TYR A 32 -0.87 0.76 6.10
CA TYR A 32 -0.17 -0.32 6.79
C TYR A 32 1.33 -0.06 6.96
N GLY A 33 1.98 0.61 6.01
CA GLY A 33 3.36 1.07 6.13
C GLY A 33 3.56 2.01 7.31
N LEU A 34 2.66 2.98 7.49
CA LEU A 34 2.64 3.89 8.63
C LEU A 34 2.34 3.21 9.99
N GLN A 35 1.77 2.01 9.96
CA GLN A 35 1.51 1.18 11.14
C GLN A 35 2.61 0.14 11.38
N ASN A 36 3.68 0.16 10.57
CA ASN A 36 4.73 -0.86 10.54
C ASN A 36 4.19 -2.30 10.33
N ASN A 37 3.03 -2.43 9.70
CA ASN A 37 2.45 -3.74 9.37
C ASN A 37 2.96 -4.18 8.00
N VAL A 38 4.18 -4.71 7.99
CA VAL A 38 4.94 -5.04 6.78
C VAL A 38 4.18 -6.01 5.88
N GLU A 39 3.61 -7.08 6.44
CA GLU A 39 2.87 -8.10 5.67
C GLU A 39 1.74 -7.49 4.85
N LEU A 40 0.86 -6.72 5.52
CA LEU A 40 -0.30 -6.13 4.86
C LEU A 40 0.09 -4.98 3.94
N ALA A 41 1.15 -4.23 4.24
CA ALA A 41 1.66 -3.20 3.36
C ALA A 41 2.13 -3.80 2.02
N ILE A 42 2.96 -4.86 2.08
CA ILE A 42 3.49 -5.56 0.91
C ILE A 42 2.36 -6.20 0.10
N GLU A 43 1.41 -6.88 0.75
CA GLU A 43 0.29 -7.52 0.05
C GLU A 43 -0.53 -6.51 -0.76
N ASN A 44 -0.87 -5.38 -0.16
CA ASN A 44 -1.68 -4.36 -0.83
C ASN A 44 -0.86 -3.60 -1.88
N LEU A 45 0.42 -3.33 -1.62
CA LEU A 45 1.30 -2.67 -2.58
C LEU A 45 1.50 -3.54 -3.83
N GLN A 46 1.72 -4.85 -3.65
CA GLN A 46 1.83 -5.79 -4.77
C GLN A 46 0.56 -5.78 -5.64
N ARG A 47 -0.63 -5.74 -5.03
CA ARG A 47 -1.90 -5.62 -5.78
C ARG A 47 -1.98 -4.30 -6.53
N ALA A 48 -1.57 -3.19 -5.93
CA ALA A 48 -1.54 -1.89 -6.59
C ALA A 48 -0.61 -1.90 -7.81
N ILE A 49 0.63 -2.39 -7.66
CA ILE A 49 1.64 -2.49 -8.73
C ILE A 49 1.15 -3.41 -9.87
N ASN A 50 0.48 -4.52 -9.54
CA ASN A 50 -0.07 -5.43 -10.55
C ASN A 50 -1.18 -4.80 -11.40
N LEU A 51 -1.91 -3.83 -10.83
CA LEU A 51 -2.96 -3.11 -11.54
C LEU A 51 -2.42 -1.88 -12.28
N ASP A 52 -1.40 -1.24 -11.72
CA ASP A 52 -0.75 -0.07 -12.25
C ASP A 52 0.71 0.00 -11.77
N VAL A 53 1.63 -0.22 -12.71
CA VAL A 53 3.07 -0.32 -12.43
C VAL A 53 3.67 1.01 -11.95
N GLU A 54 3.02 2.16 -12.18
CA GLU A 54 3.52 3.46 -11.74
C GLU A 54 3.65 3.53 -10.20
N TYR A 55 2.87 2.76 -9.46
CA TYR A 55 2.98 2.66 -8.01
C TYR A 55 4.31 2.07 -7.53
N GLN A 56 5.03 1.34 -8.38
CA GLN A 56 6.37 0.84 -8.07
C GLN A 56 7.33 2.02 -7.87
N ASP A 57 7.30 3.00 -8.77
CA ASP A 57 8.17 4.18 -8.68
C ASP A 57 7.71 5.15 -7.59
N MET A 58 6.40 5.28 -7.37
CA MET A 58 5.87 6.06 -6.25
C MET A 58 6.35 5.51 -4.91
N ALA A 59 6.21 4.19 -4.68
CA ALA A 59 6.61 3.55 -3.43
C ALA A 59 8.12 3.68 -3.11
N LYS A 60 8.98 3.78 -4.13
CA LYS A 60 10.42 4.04 -3.96
C LYS A 60 10.72 5.36 -3.26
N THR A 61 9.83 6.34 -3.27
CA THR A 61 10.09 7.65 -2.65
C THR A 61 9.07 8.03 -1.59
N ASP A 62 7.99 7.27 -1.48
CA ASP A 62 6.94 7.52 -0.50
C ASP A 62 7.45 7.31 0.94
N LYS A 63 7.15 8.29 1.78
CA LYS A 63 7.54 8.30 3.20
C LYS A 63 6.66 7.37 4.03
N ASP A 64 5.47 7.04 3.54
CA ASP A 64 4.55 6.12 4.22
C ASP A 64 5.14 4.71 4.34
N PHE A 65 6.14 4.38 3.51
CA PHE A 65 6.90 3.14 3.57
C PHE A 65 8.27 3.24 4.24
N GLU A 66 8.63 4.39 4.84
CA GLU A 66 9.97 4.60 5.43
C GLU A 66 10.33 3.52 6.46
N GLN A 67 9.36 3.12 7.28
CA GLN A 67 9.56 2.10 8.32
C GLN A 67 9.80 0.69 7.76
N ILE A 68 9.27 0.41 6.57
CA ILE A 68 9.32 -0.94 5.95
C ILE A 68 10.32 -1.03 4.79
N ARG A 69 10.93 0.09 4.41
CA ARG A 69 11.87 0.22 3.27
C ARG A 69 13.09 -0.69 3.36
N GLY A 70 13.45 -1.12 4.57
CA GLY A 70 14.54 -2.06 4.83
C GLY A 70 14.17 -3.54 4.64
N ASP A 71 12.89 -3.88 4.48
CA ASP A 71 12.46 -5.27 4.28
C ASP A 71 12.81 -5.75 2.86
N GLU A 72 13.47 -6.90 2.76
CA GLU A 72 13.93 -7.47 1.48
C GLU A 72 12.77 -7.73 0.52
N ARG A 73 11.60 -8.14 1.03
CA ARG A 73 10.42 -8.43 0.21
C ARG A 73 9.84 -7.13 -0.34
N PHE A 74 9.84 -6.07 0.47
CA PHE A 74 9.45 -4.75 -0.01
C PHE A 74 10.41 -4.26 -1.11
N GLN A 75 11.72 -4.40 -0.93
CA GLN A 75 12.70 -4.03 -1.96
C GLN A 75 12.54 -4.86 -3.24
N SER A 76 12.23 -6.15 -3.12
CA SER A 76 11.96 -7.02 -4.26
C SER A 76 10.72 -6.60 -5.05
N LEU A 77 9.70 -6.01 -4.42
CA LEU A 77 8.55 -5.44 -5.12
C LEU A 77 8.92 -4.23 -5.98
N LEU A 78 9.99 -3.53 -5.61
CA LEU A 78 10.41 -2.27 -6.24
C LEU A 78 11.53 -2.45 -7.26
N SER A 79 12.09 -3.65 -7.36
CA SER A 79 13.22 -3.99 -8.23
C SER A 79 12.84 -4.11 -9.70
#